data_AF-A0A7W2IL85-F1
#
_entry.id   AF-A0A7W2IL85-F1
#
_cell.length_a   1.000
_cell.length_b   1.000
_cell.length_c   1.000
_cell.angle_alpha   90.00
_cell.angle_beta   90.00
_cell.angle_gamma   90.00
#
_symmetry.space_group_name_H-M   'P 1'
#
loop_
_entity.id
_entity.type
_entity.pdbx_description
1 polymer ?
#
loop_
_entity_poly.entity_id
_entity_poly.type
_entity_poly.pdbx_seq_one_letter_code
_entity_poly.pdbx_strand_id
1 'polypeptide(L)'
;MNPQLQHNILAVTRCGTSKSEGTGFFRVATGLCYLASLMTKETLDFKQIDRAYNRFIYRSIGKGHSITSVLQFMSGEKVVRVVESRRFLDAFAMHCPDVPVESIPFLLGLNLGVAKDISGIDVRGPVADYIERQRQLREEADA
;
A
#
# COMPACT_ATOMS: atom_id res chain seq x y z
N MET A 1 13.84 9.17 -1.62
CA MET A 1 13.41 7.98 -0.87
C MET A 1 14.65 7.34 -0.30
N ASN A 2 14.65 7.05 1.00
CA ASN A 2 15.79 6.44 1.69
C ASN A 2 16.19 5.11 1.01
N PRO A 3 17.47 4.85 0.73
CA PRO A 3 17.94 3.55 0.22
C PRO A 3 17.49 2.34 1.04
N GLN A 4 17.40 2.47 2.37
CA GLN A 4 16.94 1.36 3.22
C GLN A 4 15.49 0.98 2.91
N LEU A 5 14.60 1.97 2.78
CA LEU A 5 13.20 1.73 2.42
C LEU A 5 13.08 1.09 1.02
N GLN A 6 13.91 1.50 0.07
CA GLN A 6 13.98 0.87 -1.25
C GLN A 6 14.36 -0.62 -1.13
N HIS A 7 15.39 -0.93 -0.35
CA HIS A 7 15.84 -2.29 -0.11
C HIS A 7 14.75 -3.15 0.52
N ASN A 8 14.08 -2.62 1.55
CA ASN A 8 13.01 -3.29 2.28
C ASN A 8 11.82 -3.63 1.37
N ILE A 9 11.32 -2.67 0.58
CA ILE A 9 10.23 -2.91 -0.37
C ILE A 9 10.63 -3.98 -1.42
N LEU A 10 11.86 -3.93 -1.91
CA LEU A 10 12.37 -4.94 -2.84
C LEU A 10 12.53 -6.31 -2.17
N ALA A 11 12.80 -6.38 -0.87
CA ALA A 11 12.84 -7.63 -0.11
C ALA A 11 11.44 -8.26 -0.04
N VAL A 12 10.41 -7.49 0.34
CA VAL A 12 9.01 -7.95 0.29
C VAL A 12 8.64 -8.44 -1.11
N THR A 13 9.04 -7.71 -2.14
CA THR A 13 8.77 -8.07 -3.56
C THR A 13 9.33 -9.44 -3.93
N ARG A 14 10.54 -9.77 -3.46
CA ARG A 14 11.21 -11.05 -3.71
C ARG A 14 10.59 -12.23 -2.97
N CYS A 15 9.75 -11.99 -1.96
CA CYS A 15 9.00 -13.05 -1.29
C CYS A 15 7.86 -13.60 -2.16
N GLY A 16 7.45 -12.91 -3.23
CA GLY A 16 6.47 -13.42 -4.18
C GLY A 16 7.00 -14.64 -4.96
N THR A 17 6.15 -15.64 -5.15
CA THR A 17 6.48 -16.91 -5.82
C THR A 17 6.30 -16.87 -7.33
N SER A 18 5.64 -15.83 -7.85
CA SER A 18 5.46 -15.59 -9.28
C SER A 18 5.68 -14.12 -9.62
N LYS A 19 5.91 -13.82 -10.91
CA LYS A 19 6.04 -12.43 -11.39
C LYS A 19 4.82 -11.57 -11.03
N SER A 20 3.61 -12.14 -11.16
CA SER A 20 2.36 -11.46 -10.84
C SER A 20 2.27 -11.15 -9.34
N GLU A 21 2.55 -12.14 -8.50
CA GLU A 21 2.52 -11.99 -7.04
C GLU A 21 3.58 -10.99 -6.56
N GLY A 22 4.83 -11.12 -7.03
CA GLY A 22 5.90 -10.18 -6.71
C GLY A 22 5.56 -8.75 -7.12
N THR A 23 4.96 -8.56 -8.30
CA THR A 23 4.49 -7.23 -8.74
C THR A 23 3.38 -6.69 -7.84
N GLY A 24 2.44 -7.56 -7.41
CA GLY A 24 1.41 -7.20 -6.43
C GLY A 24 2.03 -6.75 -5.11
N PHE A 25 2.96 -7.54 -4.57
CA PHE A 25 3.66 -7.24 -3.31
C PHE A 25 4.42 -5.92 -3.41
N PHE A 26 5.14 -5.69 -4.53
CA PHE A 26 5.83 -4.44 -4.78
C PHE A 26 4.88 -3.24 -4.73
N ARG A 27 3.74 -3.31 -5.43
CA ARG A 27 2.78 -2.20 -5.49
C ARG A 27 2.20 -1.92 -4.11
N VAL A 28 1.74 -2.95 -3.41
CA VAL A 28 1.09 -2.77 -2.10
C VAL A 28 2.09 -2.30 -1.05
N ALA A 29 3.28 -2.90 -0.95
CA ALA A 29 4.31 -2.41 -0.02
C ALA A 29 4.74 -0.96 -0.33
N THR A 30 4.92 -0.62 -1.61
CA THR A 30 5.27 0.74 -2.02
C THR A 30 4.20 1.74 -1.61
N GLY A 31 2.94 1.43 -1.90
CA GLY A 31 1.84 2.36 -1.61
C GLY A 31 1.53 2.48 -0.12
N LEU A 32 1.62 1.40 0.67
CA LEU A 32 1.50 1.47 2.13
C LEU A 32 2.59 2.37 2.74
N CYS A 33 3.85 2.18 2.35
CA CYS A 33 4.95 3.02 2.82
C CYS A 33 4.80 4.47 2.36
N TYR A 34 4.29 4.69 1.14
CA TYR A 34 3.98 6.04 0.66
C TYR A 34 2.91 6.72 1.53
N LEU A 35 1.76 6.06 1.74
CA LEU A 35 0.65 6.60 2.53
C LEU A 35 1.09 6.88 3.98
N ALA A 36 1.85 5.97 4.59
CA ALA A 36 2.43 6.17 5.93
C ALA A 36 3.37 7.39 5.97
N SER A 37 4.15 7.64 4.92
CA SER A 37 5.03 8.81 4.85
C SER A 37 4.28 10.15 4.77
N LEU A 38 3.03 10.13 4.31
CA LEU A 38 2.16 11.32 4.30
C LEU A 38 1.60 11.62 5.69
N MET A 39 1.54 10.63 6.58
CA MET A 39 0.96 10.80 7.93
C MET A 39 1.95 11.36 8.96
N THR A 40 3.24 11.37 8.66
CA THR A 40 4.31 11.58 9.66
C THR A 40 5.00 12.95 9.59
N LYS A 41 4.64 13.83 8.65
CA LYS A 41 5.34 15.11 8.45
C LYS A 41 4.42 16.30 8.65
N GLU A 42 4.82 17.20 9.56
CA GLU A 42 4.14 18.48 9.82
C GLU A 42 4.17 19.42 8.60
N THR A 43 5.22 19.35 7.79
CA THR A 43 5.31 20.05 6.48
C THR A 43 5.62 19.06 5.35
N LEU A 44 4.66 18.82 4.47
CA LEU A 44 4.76 17.88 3.35
C LEU A 44 5.07 18.61 2.03
N ASP A 45 6.26 18.37 1.48
CA ASP A 45 6.52 18.62 0.05
C ASP A 45 6.08 17.38 -0.75
N PHE A 46 4.79 17.33 -1.08
CA PHE A 46 4.19 16.25 -1.88
C PHE A 46 4.91 16.04 -3.22
N LYS A 47 5.33 17.13 -3.89
CA LYS A 47 6.02 17.02 -5.20
C LYS A 47 7.35 16.30 -5.06
N GLN A 48 8.11 16.59 -4.00
CA GLN A 48 9.37 15.92 -3.74
C GLN A 48 9.17 14.44 -3.39
N ILE A 49 8.16 14.12 -2.57
CA ILE A 49 7.81 12.75 -2.19
C ILE A 49 7.39 11.96 -3.44
N ASP A 50 6.43 12.46 -4.20
CA ASP A 50 5.95 11.83 -5.44
C ASP A 50 7.10 11.57 -6.41
N ARG A 51 7.97 12.56 -6.62
CA ARG A 51 9.12 12.41 -7.52
C ARG A 51 10.08 11.33 -7.02
N ALA A 52 10.27 11.21 -5.71
CA ALA A 52 11.12 10.17 -5.15
C ALA A 52 10.54 8.77 -5.36
N TYR A 53 9.25 8.58 -5.09
CA TYR A 53 8.56 7.31 -5.32
C TYR A 53 8.48 6.96 -6.80
N ASN A 54 8.13 7.91 -7.67
CA ASN A 54 8.07 7.71 -9.11
C ASN A 54 9.42 7.28 -9.70
N ARG A 55 10.54 7.87 -9.25
CA ARG A 55 11.88 7.43 -9.67
C ARG A 55 12.17 5.99 -9.25
N PHE A 56 11.78 5.61 -8.04
CA PHE A 56 11.98 4.24 -7.56
C PHE A 56 11.12 3.26 -8.35
N ILE A 57 9.81 3.51 -8.46
CA ILE A 57 8.85 2.68 -9.21
C ILE A 57 9.33 2.46 -10.66
N TYR A 58 9.73 3.53 -11.33
CA TYR A 58 10.26 3.47 -12.70
C TYR A 58 11.48 2.55 -12.80
N ARG A 59 12.42 2.65 -11.87
CA ARG A 59 13.64 1.83 -11.85
C ARG A 59 13.36 0.37 -11.52
N SER A 60 12.34 0.09 -10.71
CA SER A 60 12.05 -1.25 -10.20
C SER A 60 11.14 -2.08 -11.12
N ILE A 61 10.08 -1.47 -11.68
CA ILE A 61 9.08 -2.19 -12.49
C ILE A 61 8.87 -1.61 -13.88
N GLY A 62 9.59 -0.55 -14.24
CA GLY A 62 9.68 -0.04 -15.61
C GLY A 62 8.67 1.06 -15.97
N LYS A 63 8.63 1.36 -17.27
CA LYS A 63 7.77 2.39 -17.89
C LYS A 63 6.29 2.06 -17.70
N GLY A 64 5.45 3.09 -17.59
CA GLY A 64 4.00 2.94 -17.42
C GLY A 64 3.55 2.76 -15.96
N HIS A 65 4.49 2.83 -15.00
CA HIS A 65 4.19 2.78 -13.58
C HIS A 65 4.61 4.08 -12.87
N SER A 66 3.71 4.54 -12.00
CA SER A 66 3.85 5.73 -11.17
C SER A 66 3.21 5.47 -9.81
N ILE A 67 3.43 6.38 -8.86
CA ILE A 67 2.74 6.33 -7.57
C ILE A 67 1.22 6.38 -7.77
N THR A 68 0.72 7.18 -8.71
CA THR A 68 -0.70 7.21 -9.08
C THR A 68 -1.21 5.83 -9.51
N SER A 69 -0.48 5.11 -10.37
CA SER A 69 -0.87 3.76 -10.78
C SER A 69 -0.83 2.74 -9.66
N VAL A 70 0.05 2.94 -8.67
CA VAL A 70 0.13 2.11 -7.46
C VAL A 70 -1.10 2.36 -6.58
N LEU A 71 -1.46 3.62 -6.34
CA LEU A 71 -2.63 4.00 -5.56
C LEU A 71 -3.94 3.52 -6.23
N GLN A 72 -4.03 3.63 -7.56
CA GLN A 72 -5.13 3.06 -8.34
C GLN A 72 -5.24 1.53 -8.18
N PHE A 73 -4.10 0.82 -8.18
CA PHE A 73 -4.10 -0.63 -7.90
C PHE A 73 -4.61 -0.93 -6.49
N MET A 74 -4.24 -0.10 -5.50
CA MET A 74 -4.67 -0.24 -4.11
C MET A 74 -6.14 0.13 -3.86
N SER A 75 -6.81 0.74 -4.83
CA SER A 75 -8.26 0.98 -4.80
C SER A 75 -9.08 -0.15 -5.44
N GLY A 76 -8.44 -1.16 -6.03
CA GLY A 76 -9.12 -2.24 -6.75
C GLY A 76 -9.09 -3.60 -6.05
N GLU A 77 -9.94 -4.53 -6.48
CA GLU A 77 -10.06 -5.88 -5.89
C GLU A 77 -8.72 -6.63 -5.72
N LYS A 78 -7.76 -6.41 -6.63
CA LYS A 78 -6.48 -7.11 -6.61
C LYS A 78 -5.65 -6.83 -5.36
N VAL A 79 -5.83 -5.69 -4.69
CA VAL A 79 -5.13 -5.40 -3.43
C VAL A 79 -5.60 -6.33 -2.31
N VAL A 80 -6.89 -6.69 -2.29
CA VAL A 80 -7.48 -7.56 -1.25
C VAL A 80 -6.74 -8.89 -1.19
N ARG A 81 -6.47 -9.50 -2.36
CA ARG A 81 -5.72 -10.76 -2.46
C ARG A 81 -4.29 -10.65 -1.93
N VAL A 82 -3.68 -9.46 -1.99
CA VAL A 82 -2.33 -9.24 -1.47
C VAL A 82 -2.37 -9.05 0.05
N VAL A 83 -3.29 -8.24 0.57
CA VAL A 83 -3.38 -7.97 2.02
C VAL A 83 -4.02 -9.12 2.81
N GLU A 84 -4.70 -10.05 2.16
CA GLU A 84 -5.13 -11.33 2.75
C GLU A 84 -4.04 -12.43 2.63
N SER A 85 -2.95 -12.19 1.88
CA SER A 85 -1.86 -13.15 1.76
C SER A 85 -1.00 -13.14 3.01
N ARG A 86 -0.98 -14.26 3.74
CA ARG A 86 -0.11 -14.45 4.91
C ARG A 86 1.37 -14.20 4.57
N ARG A 87 1.80 -14.65 3.39
CA ARG A 87 3.16 -14.46 2.88
C ARG A 87 3.51 -12.98 2.72
N PHE A 88 2.58 -12.18 2.19
CA PHE A 88 2.77 -10.74 2.10
C PHE A 88 2.88 -10.11 3.49
N LEU A 89 1.92 -10.42 4.38
CA LEU A 89 1.86 -9.84 5.72
C LEU A 89 3.12 -10.15 6.53
N ASP A 90 3.59 -11.40 6.53
CA ASP A 90 4.81 -11.80 7.22
C ASP A 90 6.06 -11.10 6.64
N ALA A 91 6.17 -11.04 5.31
CA ALA A 91 7.29 -10.36 4.66
C ALA A 91 7.26 -8.85 4.91
N PHE A 92 6.08 -8.24 4.90
CA PHE A 92 5.90 -6.81 5.13
C PHE A 92 6.22 -6.44 6.58
N ALA A 93 5.72 -7.21 7.56
CA ALA A 93 6.06 -7.01 8.97
C ALA A 93 7.56 -7.15 9.23
N MET A 94 8.22 -8.12 8.58
CA MET A 94 9.66 -8.35 8.73
C MET A 94 10.52 -7.24 8.14
N HIS A 95 10.18 -6.75 6.94
CA HIS A 95 11.03 -5.82 6.20
C HIS A 95 10.62 -4.34 6.35
N CYS A 96 9.36 -4.05 6.65
CA CYS A 96 8.83 -2.69 6.78
C CYS A 96 8.19 -2.46 8.16
N PRO A 97 8.92 -2.67 9.27
CA PRO A 97 8.35 -2.61 10.62
C PRO A 97 7.83 -1.22 11.03
N ASP A 98 8.31 -0.16 10.37
CA ASP A 98 7.84 1.22 10.60
C ASP A 98 6.38 1.43 10.16
N VAL A 99 5.82 0.50 9.38
CA VAL A 99 4.41 0.51 8.97
C VAL A 99 3.74 -0.76 9.53
N PRO A 100 3.06 -0.68 10.69
CA PRO A 100 2.41 -1.83 11.31
C PRO A 100 1.39 -2.48 10.37
N VAL A 101 1.31 -3.81 10.35
CA VAL A 101 0.32 -4.53 9.51
C VAL A 101 -1.12 -4.20 9.94
N GLU A 102 -1.31 -3.86 11.20
CA GLU A 102 -2.56 -3.41 11.79
C GLU A 102 -2.97 -2.02 11.27
N SER A 103 -2.07 -1.25 10.66
CA SER A 103 -2.42 0.02 10.03
C SER A 103 -2.95 -0.14 8.60
N ILE A 104 -2.81 -1.33 7.98
CA ILE A 104 -3.16 -1.56 6.57
C ILE A 104 -4.62 -1.18 6.26
N PRO A 105 -5.64 -1.61 7.04
CA PRO A 105 -7.03 -1.23 6.74
C PRO A 105 -7.24 0.29 6.78
N PHE A 106 -6.61 0.98 7.73
CA PHE A 106 -6.67 2.45 7.82
C PHE A 106 -6.01 3.12 6.60
N LEU A 107 -4.82 2.68 6.19
CA LEU A 107 -4.12 3.24 5.03
C LEU A 107 -4.89 2.99 3.73
N LEU A 108 -5.51 1.81 3.55
CA LEU A 108 -6.39 1.54 2.42
C LEU A 108 -7.64 2.45 2.45
N GLY A 109 -8.22 2.66 3.64
CA GLY A 109 -9.32 3.61 3.83
C GLY A 109 -8.95 5.04 3.44
N LEU A 110 -7.76 5.51 3.84
CA LEU A 110 -7.25 6.83 3.46
C LEU A 110 -7.10 6.96 1.93
N ASN A 111 -6.53 5.93 1.27
CA ASN A 111 -6.40 5.92 -0.18
C ASN A 111 -7.76 5.97 -0.89
N LEU A 112 -8.77 5.25 -0.39
CA LEU A 112 -10.12 5.27 -0.93
C LEU A 112 -10.82 6.62 -0.71
N GLY A 113 -10.65 7.23 0.47
CA GLY A 113 -11.19 8.56 0.77
C GLY A 113 -10.67 9.61 -0.21
N VAL A 114 -9.35 9.64 -0.43
CA VAL A 114 -8.74 10.55 -1.42
C VAL A 114 -9.25 10.25 -2.84
N ALA A 115 -9.39 8.99 -3.21
CA ALA A 115 -9.93 8.61 -4.53
C ALA A 115 -11.38 9.10 -4.72
N LYS A 116 -12.21 9.05 -3.68
CA LYS A 116 -13.58 9.60 -3.67
C LYS A 116 -13.56 11.11 -3.83
N ASP A 117 -12.74 11.82 -3.07
CA ASP A 117 -12.68 13.28 -3.13
C ASP A 117 -12.28 13.78 -4.52
N ILE A 118 -11.44 13.02 -5.23
CA ILE A 118 -11.04 13.34 -6.61
C ILE A 118 -12.10 12.94 -7.63
N SER A 119 -12.72 11.77 -7.49
CA SER A 119 -13.61 11.19 -8.53
C SER A 119 -15.09 11.52 -8.36
N GLY A 120 -15.52 11.90 -7.15
CA GLY A 120 -16.93 12.08 -6.78
C GLY A 120 -17.74 10.78 -6.71
N ILE A 121 -17.12 9.61 -6.91
CA ILE A 121 -17.80 8.30 -6.92
C ILE A 121 -17.78 7.70 -5.51
N ASP A 122 -18.89 7.08 -5.11
CA ASP A 122 -19.01 6.44 -3.80
C ASP A 122 -18.05 5.27 -3.62
N VAL A 123 -17.51 5.12 -2.41
CA VAL A 123 -16.51 4.11 -2.08
C VAL A 123 -17.22 2.82 -1.73
N ARG A 124 -17.71 2.12 -2.75
CA ARG A 124 -18.26 0.77 -2.61
C ARG A 124 -17.42 -0.21 -3.41
N GLY A 125 -17.24 -1.42 -2.87
CA GLY A 125 -16.56 -2.50 -3.56
C GLY A 125 -15.60 -3.30 -2.67
N PRO A 126 -14.84 -4.23 -3.25
CA PRO A 126 -14.14 -5.28 -2.50
C PRO A 126 -13.17 -4.77 -1.43
N VAL A 127 -12.54 -3.61 -1.67
CA VAL A 127 -11.62 -3.00 -0.70
C VAL A 127 -12.38 -2.39 0.48
N ALA A 128 -13.52 -1.74 0.24
CA ALA A 128 -14.38 -1.22 1.29
C ALA A 128 -14.94 -2.36 2.15
N ASP A 129 -15.40 -3.44 1.51
CA ASP A 129 -15.89 -4.63 2.20
C ASP A 129 -14.78 -5.28 3.04
N TYR A 130 -13.54 -5.32 2.52
CA TYR A 130 -12.38 -5.80 3.28
C TYR A 130 -12.13 -4.95 4.52
N ILE A 131 -12.15 -3.62 4.39
CA ILE A 131 -11.92 -2.69 5.52
C ILE A 131 -12.98 -2.90 6.61
N GLU A 132 -14.25 -3.00 6.22
CA GLU A 132 -15.34 -3.22 7.16
C GLU A 132 -15.22 -4.59 7.87
N ARG A 133 -14.86 -5.66 7.16
CA ARG A 133 -14.55 -6.96 7.80
C ARG A 133 -13.43 -6.85 8.82
N GLN A 134 -12.35 -6.14 8.49
CA GLN A 134 -11.22 -5.96 9.42
C GLN A 134 -11.59 -5.13 10.65
N ARG A 135 -12.54 -4.19 10.51
CA ARG A 135 -13.08 -3.43 11.63
C ARG A 135 -13.90 -4.31 12.58
N GLN A 136 -14.82 -5.11 12.04
CA GLN A 136 -15.65 -6.03 12.81
C GLN A 136 -14.79 -7.04 13.60
N LEU A 137 -13.78 -7.62 12.96
CA LEU A 137 -12.85 -8.55 13.62
C LEU A 137 -12.07 -7.93 14.78
N ARG A 138 -11.82 -6.61 14.77
CA ARG A 138 -11.20 -5.91 15.89
C ARG A 138 -12.18 -5.65 17.02
N GLU A 139 -13.37 -5.17 16.67
CA GLU A 139 -14.44 -4.93 17.65
C GLU A 139 -14.81 -6.23 18.39
N GLU A 140 -14.80 -7.38 17.69
CA GLU A 140 -14.99 -8.70 18.29
C GLU A 140 -13.82 -9.16 19.18
N ALA A 141 -12.59 -8.77 18.87
CA ALA A 141 -11.41 -9.14 19.67
C ALA A 141 -11.27 -8.30 20.95
N ASP A 142 -11.83 -7.09 20.95
CA ASP A 142 -11.81 -6.14 22.08
C ASP A 142 -13.01 -6.31 23.02
N ALA A 143 -13.99 -7.15 22.68
CA ALA A 143 -15.21 -7.43 23.45
C ALA A 143 -15.07 -8.62 24.41
#